data_AF-A0A1N6KF27-F1
#
_entry.id   AF-A0A1N6KF27-F1
#
_cell.length_a   1.000
_cell.length_b   1.000
_cell.length_c   1.000
_cell.angle_alpha   90.00
_cell.angle_beta   90.00
_cell.angle_gamma   90.00
#
_symmetry.space_group_name_H-M   'P 1'
#
loop_
_entity.id
_entity.type
_entity.pdbx_description
1 polymer ?
#
loop_
_entity_poly.entity_id
_entity_poly.type
_entity_poly.pdbx_seq_one_letter_code
_entity_poly.pdbx_strand_id
1 'polypeptide(L)'
;MTRFNTEVRTATGRNLFKDKKKKKGAERSSDTPSAVRLGEHGRYQIKSGRLSGEYVARAFPKPPTNARGMIAEARGATEEAAIAALHDVIDAREIRRTDDRRADPKTGFPVPSTEEFVEAVAQVTLSRPQRAMLTALALADNEGLSEGRLASEAGYKSKASANRALASAGLLIASYLSLEANPGALTSEHDGMMFLGCRGQQTSDDDPGNWILHTELREAVLTAG
;
A
#
# COMPACT_ATOMS: atom_id res chain seq x y z
N MET A 1 -69.19 -46.63 1.77
CA MET A 1 -70.24 -45.60 1.57
C MET A 1 -69.61 -44.28 1.97
N THR A 2 -69.45 -43.22 1.18
CA THR A 2 -69.97 -42.86 -0.15
C THR A 2 -69.05 -41.75 -0.69
N ARG A 3 -68.82 -41.76 -2.01
CA ARG A 3 -68.05 -40.77 -2.78
C ARG A 3 -68.76 -39.41 -2.81
N PHE A 4 -68.04 -38.32 -3.13
CA PHE A 4 -68.41 -37.44 -4.25
C PHE A 4 -67.18 -36.77 -4.88
N ASN A 5 -67.11 -36.94 -6.20
CA ASN A 5 -66.20 -36.38 -7.21
C ASN A 5 -66.89 -35.16 -7.86
N THR A 6 -66.14 -34.15 -8.32
CA THR A 6 -66.22 -33.44 -9.64
C THR A 6 -65.35 -32.18 -9.56
N GLU A 7 -64.20 -32.07 -10.25
CA GLU A 7 -63.97 -31.74 -11.68
C GLU A 7 -64.60 -30.43 -12.17
N VAL A 8 -63.75 -29.59 -12.83
CA VAL A 8 -63.91 -28.91 -14.15
C VAL A 8 -62.90 -27.73 -14.20
N ARG A 9 -61.77 -27.86 -14.95
CA ARG A 9 -61.46 -27.32 -16.32
C ARG A 9 -61.47 -25.78 -16.41
N THR A 10 -60.50 -25.08 -17.01
CA THR A 10 -59.91 -25.13 -18.37
C THR A 10 -58.59 -24.35 -18.39
N ALA A 11 -57.45 -24.86 -18.87
CA ALA A 11 -57.01 -24.93 -20.28
C ALA A 11 -56.93 -23.57 -21.03
N THR A 12 -55.71 -23.07 -21.27
CA THR A 12 -55.16 -22.38 -22.49
C THR A 12 -53.78 -21.80 -22.10
N GLY A 13 -52.64 -22.05 -22.74
CA GLY A 13 -52.29 -22.83 -23.91
C GLY A 13 -50.80 -22.72 -24.24
N ARG A 14 -50.35 -23.72 -25.02
CA ARG A 14 -49.30 -23.69 -26.06
C ARG A 14 -47.82 -23.80 -25.65
N ASN A 15 -47.43 -25.07 -25.57
CA ASN A 15 -46.19 -25.64 -26.10
C ASN A 15 -45.64 -24.90 -27.34
N LEU A 16 -44.39 -24.41 -27.24
CA LEU A 16 -43.63 -23.80 -28.34
C LEU A 16 -42.26 -24.47 -28.59
N PHE A 17 -42.08 -25.72 -28.17
CA PHE A 17 -40.91 -26.51 -28.58
C PHE A 17 -41.29 -27.46 -29.71
N LYS A 18 -41.07 -27.01 -30.95
CA LYS A 18 -40.93 -27.87 -32.12
C LYS A 18 -39.46 -27.92 -32.52
N ASP A 19 -38.93 -29.14 -32.50
CA ASP A 19 -37.67 -29.51 -33.13
C ASP A 19 -37.63 -29.17 -34.63
N LYS A 20 -36.51 -28.60 -35.09
CA LYS A 20 -35.62 -29.10 -36.17
C LYS A 20 -34.81 -27.98 -36.85
N LYS A 21 -33.48 -28.01 -36.71
CA LYS A 21 -32.50 -28.40 -37.75
C LYS A 21 -31.07 -27.97 -37.36
N LYS A 22 -30.13 -28.91 -37.51
CA LYS A 22 -28.67 -28.73 -37.46
C LYS A 22 -28.22 -27.55 -38.33
N LYS A 23 -27.41 -26.65 -37.74
CA LYS A 23 -26.43 -25.85 -38.48
C LYS A 23 -25.10 -25.97 -37.72
N LYS A 24 -24.08 -26.52 -38.40
CA LYS A 24 -22.67 -26.51 -37.97
C LYS A 24 -22.28 -25.05 -37.68
N GLY A 25 -21.91 -24.77 -36.44
CA GLY A 25 -21.20 -23.56 -36.01
C GLY A 25 -20.04 -24.03 -35.15
N ALA A 26 -18.84 -23.56 -35.48
CA ALA A 26 -17.54 -24.05 -35.06
C ALA A 26 -17.42 -24.39 -33.57
N GLU A 27 -16.60 -25.42 -33.30
CA GLU A 27 -16.07 -25.75 -31.97
C GLU A 27 -15.70 -24.48 -31.21
N ARG A 28 -16.45 -24.19 -30.13
CA ARG A 28 -15.86 -23.45 -29.01
C ARG A 28 -14.86 -24.42 -28.41
N SER A 29 -13.60 -24.28 -28.82
CA SER A 29 -12.48 -24.84 -28.07
C SER A 29 -12.65 -24.41 -26.62
N SER A 30 -12.75 -25.41 -25.74
CA SER A 30 -12.72 -25.26 -24.30
C SER A 30 -11.54 -24.37 -23.92
N ASP A 31 -11.84 -23.12 -23.58
CA ASP A 31 -10.85 -22.15 -23.13
C ASP A 31 -10.28 -22.69 -21.81
N THR A 32 -9.04 -23.12 -21.90
CA THR A 32 -8.16 -23.57 -20.83
C THR A 32 -8.33 -22.64 -19.63
N PRO A 33 -8.33 -23.13 -18.37
CA PRO A 33 -8.31 -22.23 -17.22
C PRO A 33 -7.14 -21.26 -17.41
N SER A 34 -7.43 -19.97 -17.51
CA SER A 34 -6.46 -18.89 -17.66
C SER A 34 -5.48 -18.98 -16.49
N ALA A 35 -4.41 -19.74 -16.67
CA ALA A 35 -3.45 -19.99 -15.62
C ALA A 35 -2.76 -18.66 -15.33
N VAL A 36 -3.12 -18.06 -14.20
CA VAL A 36 -2.49 -16.82 -13.73
C VAL A 36 -1.01 -17.13 -13.54
N ARG A 37 -0.13 -16.49 -14.32
CA ARG A 37 1.31 -16.61 -14.09
C ARG A 37 1.71 -15.68 -12.96
N LEU A 38 2.58 -16.21 -12.10
CA LEU A 38 3.19 -15.49 -11.01
C LEU A 38 4.63 -15.19 -11.42
N GLY A 39 4.98 -13.91 -11.44
CA GLY A 39 6.34 -13.42 -11.65
C GLY A 39 6.77 -12.51 -10.50
N GLU A 40 8.00 -12.02 -10.56
CA GLU A 40 8.54 -11.05 -9.60
C GLU A 40 9.32 -9.99 -10.36
N HIS A 41 9.20 -8.74 -9.93
CA HIS A 41 10.00 -7.62 -10.45
C HIS A 41 10.29 -6.63 -9.32
N GLY A 42 11.57 -6.40 -9.04
CA GLY A 42 12.00 -5.62 -7.88
C GLY A 42 11.40 -6.14 -6.57
N ARG A 43 10.66 -5.27 -5.87
CA ARG A 43 9.97 -5.60 -4.60
C ARG A 43 8.52 -6.07 -4.77
N TYR A 44 8.07 -6.28 -6.00
CA TYR A 44 6.69 -6.60 -6.31
C TYR A 44 6.53 -8.03 -6.82
N GLN A 45 5.45 -8.67 -6.40
CA GLN A 45 4.93 -9.87 -7.02
C GLN A 45 4.03 -9.47 -8.19
N ILE A 46 4.28 -10.02 -9.36
CA ILE A 46 3.48 -9.79 -10.56
C ILE A 46 2.52 -10.95 -10.75
N LYS A 47 1.27 -10.61 -11.04
CA LYS A 47 0.24 -11.57 -11.45
C LYS A 47 -0.26 -11.17 -12.83
N SER A 48 -0.11 -12.05 -13.81
CA SER A 48 -0.60 -11.85 -15.17
C SER A 48 -1.70 -12.85 -15.51
N GLY A 49 -2.62 -12.42 -16.37
CA GLY A 49 -3.68 -13.27 -16.85
C GLY A 49 -4.55 -12.55 -17.87
N ARG A 50 -5.59 -13.24 -18.34
CA ARG A 50 -6.52 -12.68 -19.31
C ARG A 50 -7.75 -12.11 -18.59
N LEU A 51 -8.04 -10.84 -18.83
CA LEU A 51 -9.22 -10.15 -18.29
C LEU A 51 -9.99 -9.51 -19.44
N SER A 52 -11.27 -9.88 -19.61
CA SER A 52 -12.15 -9.35 -20.66
C SER A 52 -11.58 -9.44 -22.09
N GLY A 53 -10.77 -10.46 -22.37
CA GLY A 53 -10.18 -10.70 -23.70
C GLY A 53 -8.78 -10.11 -23.91
N GLU A 54 -8.35 -9.17 -23.07
CA GLU A 54 -7.01 -8.55 -23.07
C GLU A 54 -6.07 -9.25 -22.07
N TYR A 55 -4.76 -9.23 -22.34
CA TYR A 55 -3.76 -9.65 -21.35
C TYR A 55 -3.44 -8.49 -20.42
N VAL A 56 -3.51 -8.76 -19.12
CA VAL A 56 -3.31 -7.77 -18.06
C VAL A 56 -2.28 -8.31 -17.08
N ALA A 57 -1.33 -7.48 -16.68
CA ALA A 57 -0.38 -7.76 -15.61
C ALA A 57 -0.59 -6.75 -14.46
N ARG A 58 -0.57 -7.24 -13.23
CA ARG A 58 -0.75 -6.43 -12.01
C ARG A 58 0.38 -6.66 -11.02
N ALA A 59 0.87 -5.58 -10.43
CA ALA A 59 1.89 -5.61 -9.40
C ALA A 59 1.28 -5.50 -7.99
N PHE A 60 1.75 -6.36 -7.09
CA PHE A 60 1.38 -6.38 -5.68
C PHE A 60 2.65 -6.38 -4.81
N PRO A 61 2.61 -5.85 -3.58
CA PRO A 61 3.73 -5.97 -2.64
C PRO A 61 4.08 -7.45 -2.36
N LYS A 62 5.38 -7.80 -2.36
CA LYS A 62 5.84 -9.17 -2.12
C LYS A 62 5.84 -9.52 -0.61
N PRO A 63 5.29 -10.67 -0.16
CA PRO A 63 5.42 -11.12 1.22
C PRO A 63 6.89 -11.37 1.62
N PRO A 64 7.30 -11.19 2.90
CA PRO A 64 6.53 -10.76 4.07
C PRO A 64 6.50 -9.22 4.17
N THR A 65 5.48 -8.59 3.60
CA THR A 65 5.30 -7.13 3.65
C THR A 65 4.03 -6.79 4.41
N ASN A 66 4.09 -5.69 5.16
CA ASN A 66 2.94 -5.14 5.89
C ASN A 66 2.04 -4.26 5.01
N ALA A 67 2.40 -4.10 3.73
CA ALA A 67 1.67 -3.33 2.76
C ALA A 67 0.61 -4.13 2.00
N ARG A 68 -0.45 -3.44 1.58
CA ARG A 68 -1.60 -4.05 0.90
C ARG A 68 -1.83 -3.38 -0.46
N GLY A 69 -2.78 -3.91 -1.23
CA GLY A 69 -3.24 -3.27 -2.46
C GLY A 69 -2.43 -3.55 -3.72
N MET A 70 -2.93 -3.03 -4.84
CA MET A 70 -2.33 -3.11 -6.17
C MET A 70 -1.50 -1.85 -6.42
N ILE A 71 -0.28 -2.02 -6.92
CA ILE A 71 0.68 -0.91 -7.11
C ILE A 71 0.57 -0.34 -8.52
N ALA A 72 0.51 -1.21 -9.52
CA ALA A 72 0.43 -0.84 -10.93
C ALA A 72 -0.30 -1.92 -11.73
N GLU A 73 -0.87 -1.52 -12.87
CA GLU A 73 -1.47 -2.39 -13.88
C GLU A 73 -0.95 -1.97 -15.25
N ALA A 74 -0.66 -2.95 -16.11
CA ALA A 74 -0.39 -2.73 -17.53
C ALA A 74 -1.11 -3.77 -18.38
N ARG A 75 -1.34 -3.43 -19.65
CA ARG A 75 -2.03 -4.28 -20.62
C ARG A 75 -1.17 -4.51 -21.86
N GLY A 76 -1.38 -5.64 -22.52
CA GLY A 76 -0.62 -6.02 -23.71
C GLY A 76 -1.42 -6.89 -24.67
N ALA A 77 -0.95 -6.92 -25.92
CA ALA A 77 -1.48 -7.82 -26.95
C ALA A 77 -1.16 -9.29 -26.66
N THR A 78 -0.08 -9.54 -25.92
CA THR A 78 0.30 -10.86 -25.38
C THR A 78 0.54 -10.75 -23.87
N GLU A 79 0.59 -11.89 -23.19
CA GLU A 79 0.90 -11.94 -21.76
C GLU A 79 2.29 -11.37 -21.47
N GLU A 80 3.28 -11.74 -22.28
CA GLU A 80 4.66 -11.28 -22.17
C GLU A 80 4.77 -9.77 -22.42
N ALA A 81 4.02 -9.23 -23.37
CA ALA A 81 3.98 -7.79 -23.63
C ALA A 81 3.34 -7.02 -22.46
N ALA A 82 2.30 -7.58 -21.82
CA ALA A 82 1.69 -6.97 -20.64
C ALA A 82 2.66 -6.95 -19.44
N ILE A 83 3.43 -8.03 -19.24
CA ILE A 83 4.45 -8.10 -18.18
C ILE A 83 5.59 -7.12 -18.45
N ALA A 84 6.11 -7.07 -19.68
CA ALA A 84 7.19 -6.13 -20.05
C ALA A 84 6.75 -4.67 -19.86
N ALA A 85 5.55 -4.32 -20.32
CA ALA A 85 4.99 -2.98 -20.10
C ALA A 85 4.80 -2.67 -18.60
N LEU A 86 4.44 -3.67 -17.78
CA LEU A 86 4.35 -3.48 -16.34
C LEU A 86 5.72 -3.23 -15.70
N HIS A 87 6.77 -3.92 -16.15
CA HIS A 87 8.13 -3.70 -15.67
C HIS A 87 8.57 -2.27 -15.95
N ASP A 88 8.38 -1.79 -17.19
CA ASP A 88 8.72 -0.43 -17.59
C ASP A 88 7.98 0.62 -16.73
N VAL A 89 6.70 0.39 -16.43
CA VAL A 89 5.89 1.26 -15.55
C VAL A 89 6.44 1.27 -14.12
N ILE A 90 6.85 0.11 -13.59
CA ILE A 90 7.45 0.02 -12.26
C ILE A 90 8.79 0.75 -12.23
N ASP A 91 9.67 0.50 -13.20
CA ASP A 91 11.02 1.07 -13.22
C ASP A 91 10.97 2.59 -13.41
N ALA A 92 10.14 3.09 -14.32
CA ALA A 92 9.93 4.52 -14.51
C ALA A 92 9.37 5.20 -13.25
N ARG A 93 8.52 4.50 -12.49
CA ARG A 93 8.00 4.99 -11.22
C ARG A 93 9.08 5.04 -10.15
N GLU A 94 9.87 3.98 -9.98
CA GLU A 94 10.91 3.93 -8.96
C GLU A 94 12.02 4.96 -9.26
N ILE A 95 12.44 5.12 -10.53
CA ILE A 95 13.40 6.16 -10.94
C ILE A 95 12.89 7.55 -10.58
N ARG A 96 11.66 7.89 -11.00
CA ARG A 96 11.04 9.19 -10.69
C ARG A 96 11.01 9.45 -9.19
N ARG A 97 10.61 8.44 -8.41
CA ARG A 97 10.55 8.53 -6.95
C ARG A 97 11.89 8.87 -6.34
N THR A 98 12.97 8.23 -6.80
CA THR A 98 14.31 8.50 -6.26
C THR A 98 14.90 9.83 -6.72
N ASP A 99 14.63 10.25 -7.96
CA ASP A 99 15.16 11.51 -8.51
C ASP A 99 14.53 12.75 -7.86
N ASP A 100 13.26 12.65 -7.47
CA ASP A 100 12.51 13.75 -6.86
C ASP A 100 12.77 13.91 -5.34
N ARG A 101 13.58 13.02 -4.72
CA ARG A 101 13.85 13.09 -3.27
C ARG A 101 14.77 14.26 -2.94
N ARG A 102 14.30 15.11 -2.02
CA ARG A 102 15.12 16.16 -1.44
C ARG A 102 16.15 15.56 -0.49
N ALA A 103 17.39 16.01 -0.55
CA ALA A 103 18.37 15.71 0.50
C ALA A 103 18.04 16.49 1.78
N ASP A 104 17.94 15.81 2.91
CA ASP A 104 17.83 16.45 4.21
C ASP A 104 19.11 17.27 4.50
N PRO A 105 19.01 18.57 4.81
CA PRO A 105 20.18 19.44 4.93
C PRO A 105 21.08 19.09 6.11
N LYS A 106 20.55 18.41 7.15
CA LYS A 106 21.32 18.04 8.33
C LYS A 106 22.02 16.69 8.16
N THR A 107 21.34 15.74 7.54
CA THR A 107 21.77 14.34 7.50
C THR A 107 22.20 13.86 6.10
N GLY A 108 21.88 14.62 5.05
CA GLY A 108 22.03 14.19 3.66
C GLY A 108 21.09 13.06 3.25
N PHE A 109 20.17 12.65 4.13
CA PHE A 109 19.24 11.56 3.87
C PHE A 109 18.28 11.92 2.73
N PRO A 110 18.07 11.04 1.73
CA PRO A 110 17.11 11.31 0.65
C PRO A 110 15.69 11.17 1.18
N VAL A 111 15.07 12.30 1.51
CA VAL A 111 13.72 12.38 2.07
C VAL A 111 12.71 12.03 0.98
N PRO A 112 11.85 11.01 1.20
CA PRO A 112 10.76 10.69 0.29
C PRO A 112 9.85 11.90 0.04
N SER A 113 9.28 11.95 -1.16
CA SER A 113 8.27 12.94 -1.52
C SER A 113 6.98 12.78 -0.70
N THR A 114 6.15 13.82 -0.67
CA THR A 114 4.83 13.78 -0.03
C THR A 114 3.98 12.63 -0.59
N GLU A 115 4.00 12.39 -1.91
CA GLU A 115 3.25 11.30 -2.55
C GLU A 115 3.71 9.90 -2.07
N GLU A 116 5.01 9.70 -1.91
CA GLU A 116 5.56 8.46 -1.36
C GLU A 116 5.11 8.25 0.09
N PHE A 117 5.15 9.29 0.91
CA PHE A 117 4.69 9.20 2.29
C PHE A 117 3.18 8.98 2.41
N VAL A 118 2.36 9.62 1.56
CA VAL A 118 0.90 9.39 1.52
C VAL A 118 0.62 7.92 1.26
N GLU A 119 1.27 7.34 0.25
CA GLU A 119 1.14 5.92 -0.05
C GLU A 119 1.63 5.04 1.10
N ALA A 120 2.79 5.34 1.68
CA ALA A 120 3.35 4.55 2.78
C ALA A 120 2.45 4.55 4.02
N VAL A 121 1.93 5.71 4.42
CA VAL A 121 1.05 5.84 5.60
C VAL A 121 -0.29 5.13 5.38
N ALA A 122 -0.77 5.08 4.13
CA ALA A 122 -1.98 4.35 3.77
C ALA A 122 -1.76 2.83 3.76
N GLN A 123 -0.60 2.36 3.30
CA GLN A 123 -0.33 0.93 3.13
C GLN A 123 0.24 0.24 4.37
N VAL A 124 1.04 0.96 5.17
CA VAL A 124 1.66 0.39 6.36
C VAL A 124 0.61 0.20 7.46
N THR A 125 0.65 -0.98 8.10
CA THR A 125 -0.19 -1.28 9.26
C THR A 125 0.37 -0.59 10.51
N LEU A 126 0.04 0.70 10.68
CA LEU A 126 0.35 1.46 11.89
C LEU A 126 -0.71 1.20 12.98
N SER A 127 -0.24 0.95 14.20
CA SER A 127 -1.11 0.87 15.37
C SER A 127 -1.77 2.21 15.71
N ARG A 128 -2.86 2.19 16.47
CA ARG A 128 -3.55 3.43 16.89
C ARG A 128 -2.63 4.42 17.63
N PRO A 129 -1.78 4.01 18.59
CA PRO A 129 -0.83 4.93 19.22
C PRO A 129 0.21 5.49 18.24
N GLN A 130 0.71 4.68 17.28
CA GLN A 130 1.64 5.16 16.26
C GLN A 130 1.02 6.22 15.36
N ARG A 131 -0.22 6.00 14.91
CA ARG A 131 -0.97 7.01 14.14
C ARG A 131 -1.18 8.28 14.97
N ALA A 132 -1.58 8.15 16.24
CA ALA A 132 -1.74 9.30 17.14
C ALA A 132 -0.45 10.11 17.31
N MET A 133 0.71 9.46 17.46
CA MET A 133 2.00 10.14 17.52
C MET A 133 2.31 10.91 16.23
N LEU A 134 2.13 10.28 15.06
CA LEU A 134 2.36 10.94 13.77
C LEU A 134 1.43 12.14 13.57
N THR A 135 0.14 11.99 13.89
CA THR A 135 -0.83 13.09 13.81
C THR A 135 -0.46 14.23 14.77
N ALA A 136 -0.10 13.92 16.03
CA ALA A 136 0.28 14.94 17.00
C ALA A 136 1.54 15.71 16.56
N LEU A 137 2.55 15.00 16.05
CA LEU A 137 3.75 15.64 15.51
C LEU A 137 3.45 16.47 14.26
N ALA A 138 2.57 15.98 13.37
CA ALA A 138 2.19 16.72 12.17
C ALA A 138 1.47 18.03 12.51
N LEU A 139 0.61 18.02 13.54
CA LEU A 139 -0.08 19.21 14.05
C LEU A 139 0.84 20.18 14.79
N ALA A 140 1.94 19.69 15.37
CA ALA A 140 2.95 20.51 16.05
C ALA A 140 3.90 21.24 15.08
N ASP A 141 3.77 20.99 13.77
CA ASP A 141 4.53 21.66 12.72
C ASP A 141 6.04 21.70 13.00
N ASN A 142 6.68 22.87 12.87
CA ASN A 142 8.12 23.03 13.08
C ASN A 142 8.50 23.21 14.56
N GLU A 143 7.52 23.44 15.46
CA GLU A 143 7.77 23.46 16.90
C GLU A 143 8.07 22.04 17.41
N GLY A 144 7.43 21.04 16.81
CA GLY A 144 7.59 19.64 17.18
C GLY A 144 7.06 19.33 18.58
N LEU A 145 7.38 18.12 19.06
CA LEU A 145 6.98 17.67 20.40
C LEU A 145 8.18 17.15 21.19
N SER A 146 8.24 17.52 22.47
CA SER A 146 9.15 16.86 23.41
C SER A 146 8.75 15.41 23.61
N GLU A 147 9.69 14.55 24.01
CA GLU A 147 9.41 13.12 24.23
C GLU A 147 8.30 12.88 25.27
N GLY A 148 8.24 13.74 26.30
CA GLY A 148 7.20 13.66 27.32
C GLY A 148 5.82 13.96 26.75
N ARG A 149 5.71 15.01 25.92
CA ARG A 149 4.44 15.37 25.28
C ARG A 149 4.03 14.31 24.27
N LEU A 150 4.95 13.86 23.44
CA LEU A 150 4.72 12.78 22.48
C LEU A 150 4.18 11.51 23.15
N ALA A 151 4.78 11.10 24.28
CA ALA A 151 4.30 9.95 25.05
C ALA A 151 2.87 10.16 25.57
N SER A 152 2.56 11.35 26.09
CA SER A 152 1.24 11.71 26.60
C SER A 152 0.17 11.68 25.51
N GLU A 153 0.44 12.27 24.33
CA GLU A 153 -0.52 12.34 23.21
C GLU A 153 -0.91 10.94 22.69
N ALA A 154 -0.02 9.97 22.82
CA ALA A 154 -0.26 8.59 22.40
C ALA A 154 -0.62 7.63 23.55
N GLY A 155 -0.81 8.15 24.77
CA GLY A 155 -1.24 7.38 25.93
C GLY A 155 -0.17 6.45 26.53
N TYR A 156 1.11 6.69 26.24
CA TYR A 156 2.22 5.93 26.81
C TYR A 156 2.60 6.46 28.21
N LYS A 157 2.86 5.53 29.14
CA LYS A 157 3.32 5.85 30.50
C LYS A 157 4.82 6.20 30.58
N SER A 158 5.60 5.89 29.53
CA SER A 158 7.04 6.12 29.52
C SER A 158 7.50 6.66 28.17
N LYS A 159 8.48 7.58 28.22
CA LYS A 159 9.16 8.13 27.03
C LYS A 159 9.81 7.02 26.21
N ALA A 160 10.49 6.08 26.88
CA ALA A 160 11.17 4.97 26.23
C ALA A 160 10.22 4.06 25.43
N SER A 161 9.00 3.83 25.89
CA SER A 161 7.99 3.06 25.13
C SER A 161 7.47 3.84 23.93
N ALA A 162 7.21 5.14 24.09
CA ALA A 162 6.77 6.00 22.99
C ALA A 162 7.83 6.10 21.90
N ASN A 163 9.08 6.36 22.27
CA ASN A 163 10.23 6.42 21.35
C ASN A 163 10.40 5.11 20.58
N ARG A 164 10.30 3.95 21.25
CA ARG A 164 10.36 2.64 20.57
C ARG A 164 9.21 2.43 19.59
N ALA A 165 8.00 2.84 19.96
CA ALA A 165 6.85 2.73 19.08
C ALA A 165 6.96 3.66 17.86
N LEU A 166 7.49 4.86 18.04
CA LEU A 166 7.74 5.82 16.95
C LEU A 166 8.86 5.33 16.03
N ALA A 167 9.97 4.84 16.59
CA ALA A 167 11.04 4.21 15.81
C ALA A 167 10.53 3.01 14.99
N SER A 168 9.69 2.17 15.59
CA SER A 168 9.05 1.07 14.88
C SER A 168 8.17 1.56 13.72
N ALA A 169 7.42 2.65 13.88
CA ALA A 169 6.65 3.24 12.78
C ALA A 169 7.55 3.71 11.63
N GLY A 170 8.68 4.35 11.98
CA GLY A 170 9.68 4.77 10.99
C GLY A 170 10.31 3.61 10.25
N LEU A 171 10.66 2.51 10.93
CA LEU A 171 11.17 1.30 10.28
C LEU A 171 10.14 0.65 9.34
N LEU A 172 8.86 0.66 9.71
CA LEU A 172 7.81 0.12 8.86
C LEU A 172 7.65 0.94 7.57
N ILE A 173 7.68 2.27 7.68
CA ILE A 173 7.62 3.18 6.54
C ILE A 173 8.89 3.05 5.68
N ALA A 174 10.06 3.01 6.31
CA ALA A 174 11.34 2.83 5.63
C ALA A 174 11.39 1.49 4.88
N SER A 175 10.93 0.41 5.50
CA SER A 175 10.85 -0.91 4.87
C SER A 175 9.92 -0.90 3.66
N TYR A 176 8.76 -0.25 3.77
CA TYR A 176 7.83 -0.12 2.64
C TYR A 176 8.44 0.65 1.47
N LEU A 177 9.09 1.79 1.77
CA LEU A 177 9.69 2.66 0.78
C LEU A 177 11.08 2.19 0.32
N SER A 178 11.62 1.12 0.91
CA SER A 178 12.97 0.60 0.68
C SER A 178 14.04 1.67 0.91
N LEU A 179 13.91 2.38 2.04
CA LEU A 179 14.89 3.37 2.48
C LEU A 179 16.01 2.66 3.23
N GLU A 180 17.24 2.99 2.86
CA GLU A 180 18.42 2.51 3.56
C GLU A 180 18.95 3.62 4.47
N ALA A 181 19.28 3.27 5.71
CA ALA A 181 20.03 4.18 6.56
C ALA A 181 21.48 4.23 6.07
N ASN A 182 22.05 5.44 5.99
CA ASN A 182 23.46 5.57 5.66
C ASN A 182 24.30 4.98 6.81
N PRO A 183 25.16 3.98 6.57
CA PRO A 183 25.86 3.25 7.64
C PRO A 183 26.75 4.12 8.55
N GLY A 184 27.12 5.34 8.11
CA GLY A 184 27.86 6.30 8.93
C GLY A 184 27.00 7.11 9.92
N ALA A 185 25.66 7.02 9.85
CA ALA A 185 24.73 7.77 10.71
C ALA A 185 24.10 6.92 11.83
N LEU A 186 24.35 5.60 11.84
CA LEU A 186 23.76 4.66 12.79
C LEU A 186 24.58 4.62 14.08
N THR A 187 24.11 5.32 15.11
CA THR A 187 24.78 5.33 16.42
C THR A 187 23.85 5.04 17.61
N SER A 188 22.56 4.75 17.41
CA SER A 188 21.65 4.52 18.58
C SER A 188 20.44 3.62 18.32
N GLU A 189 19.85 3.06 19.38
CA GLU A 189 18.58 2.29 19.38
C GLU A 189 17.36 3.04 18.80
N HIS A 190 17.51 4.30 18.35
CA HIS A 190 16.46 5.18 17.87
C HIS A 190 16.49 5.38 16.34
N ASP A 191 17.27 4.54 15.62
CA ASP A 191 17.52 4.62 14.17
C ASP A 191 16.26 4.72 13.30
N GLY A 192 15.15 4.08 13.71
CA GLY A 192 13.90 4.16 12.96
C GLY A 192 13.32 5.58 12.84
N MET A 193 13.57 6.45 13.81
CA MET A 193 12.99 7.80 13.81
C MET A 193 13.64 8.75 12.80
N MET A 194 14.87 8.47 12.36
CA MET A 194 15.53 9.29 11.33
C MET A 194 14.76 9.30 10.00
N PHE A 195 13.99 8.24 9.71
CA PHE A 195 13.16 8.14 8.51
C PHE A 195 11.90 9.00 8.59
N LEU A 196 11.54 9.47 9.78
CA LEU A 196 10.34 10.25 10.02
C LEU A 196 10.63 11.75 10.12
N GLY A 197 11.83 12.12 10.56
CA GLY A 197 12.19 13.51 10.77
C GLY A 197 13.47 13.69 11.57
N CYS A 198 13.61 14.86 12.18
CA CYS A 198 14.81 15.26 12.89
C CYS A 198 14.50 15.83 14.28
N ARG A 199 15.56 16.00 15.08
CA ARG A 199 15.48 16.78 16.31
C ARG A 199 15.61 18.27 16.01
N GLY A 200 14.82 19.05 16.73
CA GLY A 200 14.94 20.49 16.86
C GLY A 200 16.25 20.89 17.55
N GLN A 201 16.45 22.19 17.73
CA GLN A 201 17.67 22.69 18.37
C GLN A 201 17.74 22.23 19.83
N GLN A 202 18.89 21.67 20.21
CA GLN A 202 19.18 21.31 21.59
C GLN A 202 19.34 22.59 22.42
N THR A 203 18.55 22.74 23.49
CA THR A 203 18.58 23.92 24.36
C THR A 203 19.50 23.71 25.57
N SER A 204 19.78 22.45 25.95
CA SER A 204 20.71 22.08 27.02
C SER A 204 21.15 20.61 26.88
N ASP A 205 22.21 20.20 27.57
CA ASP A 205 22.68 18.80 27.57
C ASP A 205 21.60 17.79 28.02
N ASP A 206 20.65 18.22 28.86
CA ASP A 206 19.57 17.38 29.40
C ASP A 206 18.28 17.37 28.54
N ASP A 207 18.17 18.25 27.53
CA ASP A 207 17.02 18.32 26.63
C ASP A 207 17.43 17.94 25.20
N PRO A 208 17.12 16.73 24.71
CA PRO A 208 17.49 16.28 23.37
C PRO A 208 16.78 17.06 22.24
N GLY A 209 15.92 18.03 22.58
CA GLY A 209 15.16 18.83 21.64
C GLY A 209 13.87 18.14 21.18
N ASN A 210 12.96 18.92 20.61
CA ASN A 210 11.68 18.42 20.13
C ASN A 210 11.85 17.54 18.88
N TRP A 211 11.04 16.49 18.75
CA TRP A 211 10.88 15.74 17.51
C TRP A 211 10.05 16.55 16.51
N ILE A 212 10.56 16.67 15.29
CA ILE A 212 9.92 17.38 14.18
C ILE A 212 9.90 16.43 12.98
N LEU A 213 8.73 16.23 12.36
CA LEU A 213 8.64 15.41 11.14
C LEU A 213 9.29 16.11 9.95
N HIS A 214 9.72 15.33 8.96
CA HIS A 214 9.94 15.86 7.62
C HIS A 214 8.65 16.52 7.12
N THR A 215 8.77 17.68 6.48
CA THR A 215 7.64 18.45 5.95
C THR A 215 6.76 17.59 5.05
N GLU A 216 7.39 16.77 4.21
CA GLU A 216 6.74 15.85 3.27
C GLU A 216 5.87 14.80 4.00
N LEU A 217 6.38 14.23 5.11
CA LEU A 217 5.62 13.29 5.93
C LEU A 217 4.52 14.00 6.73
N ARG A 218 4.77 15.22 7.22
CA ARG A 218 3.74 16.03 7.91
C ARG A 218 2.54 16.26 6.99
N GLU A 219 2.79 16.72 5.76
CA GLU A 219 1.73 16.92 4.76
C GLU A 219 0.99 15.62 4.45
N ALA A 220 1.72 14.51 4.30
CA ALA A 220 1.13 13.21 4.04
C ALA A 220 0.20 12.75 5.17
N VAL A 221 0.57 12.95 6.43
CA VAL A 221 -0.26 12.58 7.59
C VAL A 221 -1.50 13.45 7.68
N LEU A 222 -1.40 14.75 7.39
CA LEU A 222 -2.54 15.68 7.42
C LEU A 222 -3.54 15.46 6.28
N THR A 223 -3.07 14.98 5.13
CA THR A 223 -3.92 14.66 3.98
C THR A 223 -4.54 13.26 4.04
N ALA A 224 -3.92 12.32 4.76
CA ALA A 224 -4.43 10.97 4.97
C ALA A 224 -5.32 10.81 6.22
N GLY A 225 -5.47 11.87 7.02
CA GLY A 225 -6.22 11.91 8.29
C GLY A 225 -7.73 12.00 8.14
#